data_AF-A0A947AM14-F1
#
_entry.id   AF-A0A947AM14-F1
#
_cell.length_a   1.000
_cell.length_b   1.000
_cell.length_c   1.000
_cell.angle_alpha   90.00
_cell.angle_beta   90.00
_cell.angle_gamma   90.00
#
_symmetry.space_group_name_H-M   'P 1'
#
loop_
_entity.id
_entity.type
_entity.pdbx_description
1 polymer ?
#
loop_
_entity_poly.entity_id
_entity_poly.type
_entity_poly.pdbx_seq_one_letter_code
_entity_poly.pdbx_strand_id
1 'polypeptide(L)'
;MLRRQFLRSGLIGGVALLTGVGMLLSKGIASAGPEEVDQMGISALIKALRSTGNAACLSAADKLEASRASNTDYDLHLRNAGLGAVDAELIAGALRQASLCEGPALRSFSMSYNPGLTDAGVVALAQAFPPSLTELGLVECAIGDEGGAALLRWGKQAVGLQIICVEGNRFSARIKKGFASLAQERKNLLVVA
;
A
#
# COMPACT_ATOMS: atom_id res chain seq x y z
N MET A 1 -68.58 -45.86 -2.27
CA MET A 1 -68.63 -46.16 -0.81
C MET A 1 -68.56 -44.85 -0.02
N LEU A 2 -69.50 -44.66 0.92
CA LEU A 2 -69.54 -43.79 2.14
C LEU A 2 -68.84 -42.40 2.11
N ARG A 3 -69.46 -41.21 2.18
CA ARG A 3 -70.53 -40.57 3.02
C ARG A 3 -70.12 -40.17 4.45
N ARG A 4 -70.34 -38.87 4.76
CA ARG A 4 -70.61 -38.12 6.04
C ARG A 4 -69.47 -37.15 6.44
N GLN A 5 -69.60 -35.80 6.41
CA GLN A 5 -70.46 -34.79 7.10
C GLN A 5 -70.15 -34.54 8.60
N PHE A 6 -70.15 -33.22 8.95
CA PHE A 6 -70.43 -32.47 10.22
C PHE A 6 -69.36 -31.36 10.43
N LEU A 7 -69.59 -30.03 10.29
CA LEU A 7 -70.45 -29.05 11.04
C LEU A 7 -70.23 -29.15 12.56
N ARG A 8 -70.03 -28.11 13.39
CA ARG A 8 -70.05 -26.62 13.30
C ARG A 8 -69.60 -26.06 14.67
N SER A 9 -69.36 -24.73 14.72
CA SER A 9 -69.38 -23.83 15.90
C SER A 9 -68.10 -23.80 16.75
N GLY A 10 -67.48 -22.68 17.10
CA GLY A 10 -67.81 -21.25 16.99
C GLY A 10 -67.45 -20.56 18.31
N LEU A 11 -66.61 -19.51 18.30
CA LEU A 11 -66.75 -18.39 19.24
C LEU A 11 -66.02 -17.13 18.74
N ILE A 12 -66.74 -16.04 18.86
CA ILE A 12 -66.45 -14.65 18.53
C ILE A 12 -65.65 -14.02 19.66
N GLY A 13 -64.77 -13.07 19.34
CA GLY A 13 -64.45 -11.96 20.24
C GLY A 13 -63.00 -11.51 20.21
N GLY A 14 -62.73 -10.33 19.64
CA GLY A 14 -61.45 -9.65 19.84
C GLY A 14 -61.10 -8.66 18.74
N VAL A 15 -61.68 -7.47 18.82
CA VAL A 15 -61.24 -6.29 18.06
C VAL A 15 -59.84 -5.88 18.53
N ALA A 16 -58.92 -5.70 17.59
CA ALA A 16 -57.80 -4.77 17.74
C ALA A 16 -57.33 -4.28 16.36
N LEU A 17 -57.89 -3.15 15.93
CA LEU A 17 -57.20 -2.25 15.00
C LEU A 17 -56.00 -1.66 15.75
N LEU A 18 -54.78 -2.03 15.36
CA LEU A 18 -53.59 -1.24 15.63
C LEU A 18 -52.79 -1.13 14.32
N THR A 19 -53.02 0.00 13.67
CA THR A 19 -52.10 0.79 12.83
C THR A 19 -50.77 0.11 12.50
N GLY A 20 -50.61 -0.23 11.22
CA GLY A 20 -49.30 -0.46 10.64
C GLY A 20 -48.45 0.80 10.75
N VAL A 21 -47.40 0.72 11.55
CA VAL A 21 -46.19 1.53 11.39
C VAL A 21 -45.11 0.53 11.04
N GLY A 22 -44.76 0.46 9.76
CA GLY A 22 -43.59 -0.29 9.31
C GLY A 22 -42.37 0.34 9.95
N MET A 23 -41.82 -0.30 10.98
CA MET A 23 -40.50 0.04 11.49
C MET A 23 -39.47 -0.49 10.50
N LEU A 24 -39.19 0.32 9.47
CA LEU A 24 -37.98 0.21 8.68
C LEU A 24 -36.82 0.37 9.66
N LEU A 25 -36.24 -0.75 10.07
CA LEU A 25 -34.90 -0.78 10.64
C LEU A 25 -33.96 -0.39 9.50
N SER A 26 -33.74 0.91 9.34
CA SER A 26 -32.58 1.44 8.65
C SER A 26 -31.37 0.82 9.34
N LYS A 27 -30.73 -0.12 8.64
CA LYS A 27 -29.43 -0.64 9.01
C LYS A 27 -28.50 0.56 8.86
N GLY A 28 -28.29 1.26 9.98
CA GLY A 28 -27.41 2.41 10.04
C GLY A 28 -26.08 2.00 9.43
N ILE A 29 -25.65 2.76 8.42
CA ILE A 29 -24.26 2.80 8.03
C ILE A 29 -23.55 3.24 9.32
N ALA A 30 -22.82 2.33 9.94
CA ALA A 30 -21.95 2.68 11.05
C ALA A 30 -21.03 3.78 10.52
N SER A 31 -21.21 5.00 11.03
CA SER A 31 -20.23 6.05 10.85
C SER A 31 -18.96 5.55 11.54
N ALA A 32 -17.92 5.29 10.75
CA ALA A 32 -16.58 5.05 11.25
C ALA A 32 -16.28 6.07 12.36
N GLY A 33 -15.99 5.60 13.56
CA GLY A 33 -15.66 6.47 14.69
C GLY A 33 -14.37 7.23 14.41
N PRO A 34 -14.07 8.29 15.18
CA PRO A 34 -12.80 9.02 15.09
C PRO A 34 -11.54 8.13 15.18
N GLU A 35 -11.66 6.96 15.81
CA GLU A 35 -10.56 6.00 15.97
C GLU A 35 -10.22 5.17 14.71
N GLU A 36 -11.15 4.99 13.77
CA GLU A 36 -10.86 4.26 12.51
C GLU A 36 -10.08 5.13 11.51
N VAL A 37 -10.28 6.46 11.57
CA VAL A 37 -9.54 7.43 10.75
C VAL A 37 -8.12 7.66 11.32
N ASP A 38 -7.96 7.53 12.64
CA ASP A 38 -6.65 7.62 13.34
C ASP A 38 -5.73 6.41 13.06
N GLN A 39 -6.27 5.35 12.44
CA GLN A 39 -5.52 4.17 11.95
C GLN A 39 -5.05 4.27 10.50
N MET A 40 -5.12 5.45 9.87
CA MET A 40 -4.67 5.65 8.50
C MET A 40 -3.47 6.62 8.45
N GLY A 41 -2.54 6.40 7.50
CA GLY A 41 -1.28 7.14 7.40
C GLY A 41 -0.04 6.31 7.77
N ILE A 42 0.96 6.93 8.39
CA ILE A 42 2.25 6.28 8.72
C ILE A 42 2.10 5.05 9.63
N SER A 43 1.02 4.98 10.41
CA SER A 43 0.67 3.83 11.27
C SER A 43 0.54 2.52 10.48
N ALA A 44 0.00 2.57 9.26
CA ALA A 44 -0.09 1.39 8.39
C ALA A 44 1.30 0.88 7.99
N LEU A 45 2.21 1.81 7.67
CA LEU A 45 3.61 1.49 7.34
C LEU A 45 4.34 0.90 8.55
N ILE A 46 4.19 1.48 9.74
CA ILE A 46 4.78 0.95 10.97
C ILE A 46 4.31 -0.48 11.24
N LYS A 47 3.00 -0.73 11.13
CA LYS A 47 2.42 -2.09 11.30
C LYS A 47 3.00 -3.08 10.28
N ALA A 48 3.05 -2.70 9.00
CA ALA A 48 3.58 -3.54 7.93
C ALA A 48 5.05 -3.89 8.17
N LEU A 49 5.88 -2.89 8.53
CA LEU A 49 7.28 -3.10 8.87
C LEU A 49 7.43 -4.07 10.04
N ARG A 50 6.64 -3.92 11.12
CA ARG A 50 6.65 -4.84 12.26
C ARG A 50 6.26 -6.27 11.87
N SER A 51 5.27 -6.44 11.00
CA SER A 51 4.80 -7.77 10.58
C SER A 51 5.78 -8.56 9.72
N THR A 52 6.81 -7.92 9.15
CA THR A 52 7.89 -8.66 8.47
C THR A 52 8.72 -9.52 9.45
N GLY A 53 8.74 -9.17 10.74
CA GLY A 53 9.65 -9.78 11.72
C GLY A 53 11.14 -9.53 11.44
N ASN A 54 11.47 -8.74 10.42
CA ASN A 54 12.83 -8.47 10.00
C ASN A 54 13.46 -7.38 10.89
N ALA A 55 14.70 -7.60 11.34
CA ALA A 55 15.38 -6.68 12.26
C ALA A 55 15.52 -5.25 11.70
N ALA A 56 15.81 -5.08 10.41
CA ALA A 56 15.92 -3.75 9.80
C ALA A 56 14.55 -3.06 9.71
N CYS A 57 13.51 -3.81 9.35
CA CYS A 57 12.14 -3.29 9.34
C CYS A 57 11.65 -2.92 10.74
N LEU A 58 11.94 -3.73 11.75
CA LEU A 58 11.60 -3.42 13.16
C LEU A 58 12.29 -2.13 13.61
N SER A 59 13.59 -1.97 13.32
CA SER A 59 14.32 -0.74 13.63
C SER A 59 13.74 0.47 12.89
N ALA A 60 13.35 0.33 11.62
CA ALA A 60 12.70 1.40 10.86
C ALA A 60 11.32 1.75 11.45
N ALA A 61 10.55 0.75 11.86
CA ALA A 61 9.25 0.94 12.51
C ALA A 61 9.38 1.72 13.84
N ASP A 62 10.38 1.37 14.66
CA ASP A 62 10.64 2.07 15.92
C ASP A 62 11.05 3.53 15.70
N LYS A 63 11.87 3.80 14.67
CA LYS A 63 12.23 5.19 14.29
C LYS A 63 11.02 6.00 13.84
N LEU A 64 10.18 5.42 12.98
CA LEU A 64 8.96 6.07 12.49
C LEU A 64 7.96 6.35 13.62
N GLU A 65 7.80 5.41 14.56
CA GLU A 65 6.95 5.62 15.74
C GLU A 65 7.50 6.75 16.62
N ALA A 66 8.82 6.77 16.85
CA ALA A 66 9.46 7.82 17.65
C ALA A 66 9.34 9.22 17.01
N SER A 67 9.30 9.31 15.68
CA SER A 67 9.11 10.57 14.94
C SER A 67 7.65 10.88 14.61
N ARG A 68 6.69 10.07 15.06
CA ARG A 68 5.27 10.22 14.66
C ARG A 68 4.69 11.58 15.06
N ALA A 69 5.07 12.09 16.23
CA ALA A 69 4.57 13.37 16.75
C ALA A 69 5.13 14.60 16.01
N SER A 70 6.28 14.50 15.34
CA SER A 70 6.87 15.65 14.63
C SER A 70 6.20 15.91 13.29
N ASN A 71 5.44 14.95 12.75
CA ASN A 71 4.77 15.04 11.45
C ASN A 71 5.71 15.50 10.31
N THR A 72 6.97 15.08 10.39
CA THR A 72 8.02 15.41 9.42
C THR A 72 8.15 14.31 8.38
N ASP A 73 8.41 14.69 7.13
CA ASP A 73 8.79 13.77 6.06
C ASP A 73 9.89 12.80 6.50
N TYR A 74 9.87 11.60 5.93
CA TYR A 74 10.70 10.49 6.40
C TYR A 74 11.43 9.80 5.27
N ASP A 75 12.52 9.13 5.66
CA ASP A 75 13.28 8.23 4.79
C ASP A 75 13.06 6.79 5.24
N LEU A 76 12.96 5.86 4.28
CA LEU A 76 12.84 4.44 4.54
C LEU A 76 13.97 3.69 3.84
N HIS A 77 15.03 3.38 4.59
CA HIS A 77 16.21 2.67 4.08
C HIS A 77 16.34 1.30 4.76
N LEU A 78 16.13 0.25 3.97
CA LEU A 78 16.10 -1.16 4.39
C LEU A 78 17.13 -1.97 3.58
N ARG A 79 18.37 -1.47 3.57
CA ARG A 79 19.47 -2.03 2.75
C ARG A 79 20.07 -3.27 3.41
N ASN A 80 20.48 -4.25 2.60
CA ASN A 80 21.16 -5.47 3.07
C ASN A 80 20.42 -6.15 4.24
N ALA A 81 19.10 -6.29 4.10
CA ALA A 81 18.22 -6.76 5.16
C ALA A 81 17.69 -8.19 4.91
N GLY A 82 18.03 -8.80 3.78
CA GLY A 82 17.51 -10.12 3.39
C GLY A 82 16.02 -10.09 3.01
N LEU A 83 15.51 -8.93 2.58
CA LEU A 83 14.11 -8.76 2.20
C LEU A 83 13.81 -9.37 0.83
N GLY A 84 12.64 -9.99 0.73
CA GLY A 84 12.13 -10.63 -0.47
C GLY A 84 11.00 -9.85 -1.15
N ALA A 85 10.50 -10.40 -2.26
CA ALA A 85 9.33 -9.88 -2.96
C ALA A 85 8.10 -9.74 -2.04
N VAL A 86 7.84 -10.71 -1.16
CA VAL A 86 6.71 -10.70 -0.22
C VAL A 86 6.81 -9.51 0.75
N ASP A 87 7.99 -9.23 1.29
CA ASP A 87 8.20 -8.07 2.18
C ASP A 87 7.98 -6.75 1.42
N ALA A 88 8.48 -6.66 0.18
CA ALA A 88 8.30 -5.50 -0.67
C ALA A 88 6.83 -5.27 -1.05
N GLU A 89 6.07 -6.32 -1.34
CA GLU A 89 4.62 -6.23 -1.60
C GLU A 89 3.85 -5.72 -0.38
N LEU A 90 4.18 -6.24 0.81
CA LEU A 90 3.60 -5.81 2.08
C LEU A 90 3.90 -4.33 2.36
N ILE A 91 5.16 -3.92 2.20
CA ILE A 91 5.60 -2.53 2.38
C ILE A 91 4.96 -1.62 1.33
N ALA A 92 4.89 -2.04 0.07
CA ALA A 92 4.23 -1.30 -1.01
C ALA A 92 2.74 -1.08 -0.73
N GLY A 93 2.04 -2.09 -0.21
CA GLY A 93 0.65 -1.96 0.23
C GLY A 93 0.48 -0.87 1.29
N ALA A 94 1.37 -0.83 2.27
CA ALA A 94 1.33 0.16 3.34
C ALA A 94 1.74 1.56 2.88
N LEU A 95 2.70 1.69 1.95
CA LEU A 95 3.06 2.96 1.33
C LEU A 95 1.88 3.58 0.57
N ARG A 96 1.12 2.77 -0.18
CA ARG A 96 -0.11 3.25 -0.83
C ARG A 96 -1.12 3.77 0.18
N GLN A 97 -1.38 3.02 1.26
CA GLN A 97 -2.29 3.47 2.31
C GLN A 97 -1.82 4.77 2.98
N ALA A 98 -0.52 4.87 3.28
CA ALA A 98 0.05 6.07 3.86
C ALA A 98 -0.11 7.29 2.95
N SER A 99 -0.01 7.12 1.62
CA SER A 99 -0.17 8.21 0.64
C SER A 99 -1.61 8.73 0.47
N LEU A 100 -2.62 8.01 0.97
CA LEU A 100 -4.02 8.43 0.91
C LEU A 100 -4.41 9.38 2.05
N CYS A 101 -3.52 9.58 3.03
CA CYS A 101 -3.77 10.39 4.21
C CYS A 101 -2.90 11.64 4.16
N GLU A 102 -3.42 12.76 4.68
CA GLU A 102 -2.57 13.90 5.00
C GLU A 102 -1.61 13.51 6.12
N GLY A 103 -0.32 13.79 5.93
CA GLY A 103 0.71 13.34 6.86
C GLY A 103 2.12 13.48 6.28
N PRO A 104 3.12 12.91 6.95
CA PRO A 104 4.50 13.01 6.51
C PRO A 104 4.68 12.25 5.20
N ALA A 105 5.44 12.83 4.27
CA ALA A 105 5.71 12.21 2.97
C ALA A 105 6.99 11.37 2.99
N LEU A 106 7.02 10.31 2.17
CA LEU A 106 8.23 9.54 1.91
C LEU A 106 9.16 10.36 0.99
N ARG A 107 10.33 10.73 1.50
CA ARG A 107 11.33 11.55 0.79
C ARG A 107 12.40 10.70 0.10
N SER A 108 13.02 9.77 0.82
CA SER A 108 14.08 8.89 0.30
C SER A 108 13.76 7.43 0.60
N PHE A 109 13.92 6.55 -0.40
CA PHE A 109 13.68 5.12 -0.26
C PHE A 109 14.87 4.31 -0.75
N SER A 110 15.26 3.30 0.02
CA SER A 110 16.22 2.31 -0.47
C SER A 110 15.96 0.91 0.07
N MET A 111 16.03 -0.07 -0.83
CA MET A 111 16.15 -1.49 -0.48
C MET A 111 17.33 -2.13 -1.22
N SER A 112 18.38 -1.36 -1.52
CA SER A 112 19.59 -1.89 -2.17
C SER A 112 20.17 -3.09 -1.42
N TYR A 113 20.81 -4.00 -2.17
CA TYR A 113 21.44 -5.22 -1.67
C TYR A 113 20.45 -6.21 -1.05
N ASN A 114 19.25 -6.27 -1.59
CA ASN A 114 18.26 -7.31 -1.28
C ASN A 114 17.97 -8.11 -2.56
N PRO A 115 18.78 -9.13 -2.91
CA PRO A 115 18.60 -9.89 -4.16
C PRO A 115 17.32 -10.75 -4.15
N GLY A 116 16.60 -10.83 -3.03
CA GLY A 116 15.29 -11.46 -2.94
C GLY A 116 14.14 -10.62 -3.51
N LEU A 117 14.35 -9.33 -3.82
CA LEU A 117 13.27 -8.46 -4.30
C LEU A 117 12.75 -8.88 -5.67
N THR A 118 13.64 -9.11 -6.63
CA THR A 118 13.32 -9.51 -8.00
C THR A 118 12.35 -8.55 -8.70
N ASP A 119 11.80 -8.95 -9.86
CA ASP A 119 10.80 -8.14 -10.57
C ASP A 119 9.51 -7.96 -9.77
N ALA A 120 8.99 -9.02 -9.14
CA ALA A 120 7.71 -8.98 -8.43
C ALA A 120 7.67 -7.91 -7.34
N GLY A 121 8.66 -7.90 -6.44
CA GLY A 121 8.74 -6.92 -5.36
C GLY A 121 8.91 -5.49 -5.88
N VAL A 122 9.73 -5.29 -6.93
CA VAL A 122 9.97 -3.96 -7.49
C VAL A 122 8.80 -3.42 -8.29
N VAL A 123 8.05 -4.27 -8.99
CA VAL A 123 6.80 -3.86 -9.63
C VAL A 123 5.80 -3.35 -8.59
N ALA A 124 5.63 -4.07 -7.48
CA ALA A 124 4.74 -3.65 -6.40
C ALA A 124 5.17 -2.30 -5.79
N LEU A 125 6.47 -2.13 -5.52
CA LEU A 125 7.03 -0.88 -5.01
C LEU A 125 6.88 0.28 -5.99
N ALA A 126 7.19 0.08 -7.27
CA ALA A 126 7.08 1.12 -8.30
C ALA A 126 5.63 1.64 -8.46
N GLN A 127 4.64 0.80 -8.22
CA GLN A 127 3.21 1.18 -8.20
C GLN A 127 2.80 1.93 -6.91
N ALA A 128 3.62 1.86 -5.86
CA ALA A 128 3.34 2.47 -4.57
C ALA A 128 4.13 3.76 -4.31
N PHE A 129 5.25 3.97 -5.00
CA PHE A 129 6.09 5.14 -4.77
C PHE A 129 5.36 6.44 -5.14
N PRO A 130 5.35 7.45 -4.24
CA PRO A 130 4.72 8.73 -4.54
C PRO A 130 5.53 9.50 -5.60
N PRO A 131 4.89 10.34 -6.42
CA PRO A 131 5.60 11.19 -7.38
C PRO A 131 6.56 12.20 -6.75
N SER A 132 6.41 12.48 -5.45
CA SER A 132 7.24 13.39 -4.66
C SER A 132 8.56 12.78 -4.16
N LEU A 133 8.75 11.46 -4.26
CA LEU A 133 9.97 10.79 -3.80
C LEU A 133 11.20 11.39 -4.50
N THR A 134 12.20 11.82 -3.73
CA THR A 134 13.37 12.54 -4.26
C THR A 134 14.54 11.60 -4.56
N GLU A 135 14.65 10.49 -3.84
CA GLU A 135 15.77 9.56 -3.95
C GLU A 135 15.27 8.10 -3.94
N LEU A 136 15.76 7.30 -4.89
CA LEU A 136 15.48 5.87 -4.97
C LEU A 136 16.77 5.05 -5.11
N GLY A 137 16.98 4.08 -4.22
CA GLY A 137 18.09 3.12 -4.29
C GLY A 137 17.62 1.67 -4.32
N LEU A 138 17.85 0.96 -5.43
CA LEU A 138 17.56 -0.46 -5.62
C LEU A 138 18.74 -1.20 -6.30
N VAL A 139 19.95 -0.93 -5.82
CA VAL A 139 21.21 -1.49 -6.32
C VAL A 139 21.30 -2.98 -5.99
N GLU A 140 21.72 -3.82 -6.94
CA GLU A 140 21.90 -5.27 -6.75
C GLU A 140 20.69 -5.99 -6.11
N CYS A 141 19.49 -5.68 -6.59
CA CYS A 141 18.23 -6.24 -6.11
C CYS A 141 17.69 -7.38 -6.99
N ALA A 142 18.54 -7.93 -7.86
CA ALA A 142 18.16 -9.00 -8.80
C ALA A 142 16.95 -8.59 -9.69
N ILE A 143 16.85 -7.33 -10.09
CA ILE A 143 15.75 -6.82 -10.91
C ILE A 143 16.02 -7.16 -12.38
N GLY A 144 15.02 -7.68 -13.08
CA GLY A 144 15.02 -7.94 -14.50
C GLY A 144 14.30 -6.84 -15.29
N ASP A 145 13.88 -7.18 -16.51
CA ASP A 145 13.31 -6.21 -17.43
C ASP A 145 11.91 -5.74 -17.03
N GLU A 146 11.13 -6.58 -16.34
CA GLU A 146 9.78 -6.24 -15.92
C GLU A 146 9.80 -5.16 -14.81
N GLY A 147 10.62 -5.37 -13.78
CA GLY A 147 10.83 -4.39 -12.71
C GLY A 147 11.51 -3.13 -13.24
N GLY A 148 12.51 -3.27 -14.13
CA GLY A 148 13.14 -2.13 -14.80
C GLY A 148 12.14 -1.29 -15.60
N ALA A 149 11.22 -1.92 -16.34
CA ALA A 149 10.18 -1.22 -17.08
C ALA A 149 9.16 -0.53 -16.15
N ALA A 150 8.84 -1.13 -15.01
CA ALA A 150 7.98 -0.50 -13.99
C ALA A 150 8.62 0.75 -13.39
N LEU A 151 9.90 0.68 -13.03
CA LEU A 151 10.67 1.81 -12.55
C LEU A 151 10.77 2.93 -13.59
N LEU A 152 10.97 2.61 -14.87
CA LEU A 152 10.98 3.62 -15.94
C LEU A 152 9.63 4.30 -16.11
N ARG A 153 8.51 3.56 -16.02
CA ARG A 153 7.17 4.15 -16.08
C ARG A 153 6.92 5.11 -14.93
N TRP A 154 7.22 4.67 -13.71
CA TRP A 154 7.10 5.51 -12.52
C TRP A 154 8.04 6.74 -12.58
N GLY A 155 9.31 6.53 -12.94
CA GLY A 155 10.33 7.58 -13.00
C GLY A 155 10.02 8.70 -14.00
N LYS A 156 9.21 8.45 -15.03
CA LYS A 156 8.69 9.49 -15.95
C LYS A 156 7.64 10.39 -15.29
N GLN A 157 6.91 9.89 -14.31
CA GLN A 157 5.85 10.61 -13.59
C GLN A 157 6.33 11.18 -12.25
N ALA A 158 7.45 10.68 -11.71
CA ALA A 158 8.02 11.08 -10.43
C ALA A 158 8.70 12.46 -10.49
N VAL A 159 7.89 13.52 -10.50
CA VAL A 159 8.36 14.91 -10.64
C VAL A 159 9.37 15.34 -9.57
N GLY A 160 9.30 14.76 -8.37
CA GLY A 160 10.22 15.03 -7.26
C GLY A 160 11.57 14.32 -7.38
N LEU A 161 11.68 13.29 -8.22
CA LEU A 161 12.87 12.43 -8.29
C LEU A 161 14.11 13.19 -8.78
N GLN A 162 15.16 13.14 -7.98
CA GLN A 162 16.46 13.77 -8.24
C GLN A 162 17.58 12.73 -8.40
N ILE A 163 17.47 11.58 -7.72
CA ILE A 163 18.47 10.51 -7.78
C ILE A 163 17.78 9.15 -7.89
N ILE A 164 18.24 8.33 -8.83
CA ILE A 164 17.89 6.92 -8.93
C ILE A 164 19.14 6.07 -9.16
N CYS A 165 19.40 5.14 -8.23
CA CYS A 165 20.50 4.18 -8.29
C CYS A 165 19.95 2.76 -8.38
N VAL A 166 20.10 2.13 -9.53
CA VAL A 166 19.60 0.79 -9.87
C VAL A 166 20.66 -0.05 -10.59
N GLU A 167 21.92 0.32 -10.48
CA GLU A 167 23.04 -0.44 -11.02
C GLU A 167 23.17 -1.83 -10.37
N GLY A 168 23.91 -2.74 -11.02
CA GLY A 168 24.11 -4.10 -10.53
C GLY A 168 22.88 -5.02 -10.67
N ASN A 169 21.84 -4.60 -11.40
CA ASN A 169 20.67 -5.43 -11.71
C ASN A 169 20.80 -6.14 -13.07
N ARG A 170 19.88 -7.08 -13.34
CA ARG A 170 19.87 -7.93 -14.55
C ARG A 170 19.14 -7.27 -15.73
N PHE A 171 19.34 -5.97 -15.91
CA PHE A 171 18.71 -5.21 -16.98
C PHE A 171 19.30 -5.56 -18.34
N SER A 172 18.42 -5.80 -19.32
CA SER A 172 18.81 -5.88 -20.72
C SER A 172 19.33 -4.54 -21.24
N ALA A 173 20.00 -4.57 -22.40
CA ALA A 173 20.44 -3.35 -23.08
C ALA A 173 19.28 -2.38 -23.37
N ARG A 174 18.06 -2.91 -23.59
CA ARG A 174 16.86 -2.09 -23.81
C ARG A 174 16.51 -1.28 -22.57
N ILE A 175 16.52 -1.91 -21.39
CA ILE A 175 16.19 -1.24 -20.13
C ILE A 175 17.28 -0.22 -19.76
N LYS A 176 18.56 -0.58 -19.91
CA LYS A 176 19.68 0.35 -19.71
C LYS A 176 19.57 1.58 -20.61
N LYS A 177 19.23 1.39 -21.90
CA LYS A 177 18.93 2.50 -22.81
C LYS A 177 17.75 3.35 -22.33
N GLY A 178 16.70 2.73 -21.79
CA GLY A 178 15.58 3.44 -21.19
C GLY A 178 16.00 4.35 -20.04
N PHE A 179 16.85 3.88 -19.13
CA PHE A 179 17.38 4.69 -18.03
C PHE A 179 18.29 5.81 -18.53
N ALA A 180 19.13 5.54 -19.54
CA ALA A 180 19.93 6.59 -20.19
C ALA A 180 19.06 7.67 -20.85
N SER A 181 17.97 7.29 -21.54
CA SER A 181 17.00 8.25 -22.09
C SER A 181 16.29 9.05 -21.00
N LEU A 182 15.90 8.41 -19.89
CA LEU A 182 15.30 9.10 -18.75
C LEU A 182 16.24 10.19 -18.19
N ALA A 183 17.53 9.89 -18.05
CA ALA A 183 18.55 10.85 -17.61
C ALA A 183 18.69 12.04 -18.58
N GLN A 184 18.65 11.77 -19.89
CA GLN A 184 18.73 12.80 -20.94
C GLN A 184 17.49 13.70 -20.96
N GLU A 185 16.30 13.10 -20.82
CA GLU A 185 15.01 13.80 -20.77
C GLU A 185 14.89 14.67 -19.52
N ARG A 186 15.41 14.20 -18.38
CA ARG A 186 15.35 14.87 -17.08
C ARG A 186 16.73 15.35 -16.65
N LYS A 187 17.15 16.52 -17.12
CA LYS A 187 18.50 17.08 -16.89
C LYS A 187 18.93 17.21 -15.43
N ASN A 188 17.98 17.30 -14.49
CA ASN A 188 18.25 17.42 -13.05
C ASN A 188 18.16 16.07 -12.31
N LEU A 189 17.94 14.96 -13.02
CA LEU A 189 17.88 13.61 -12.47
C LEU A 189 19.21 12.90 -12.70
N LEU A 190 19.89 12.56 -11.60
CA LEU A 190 21.03 11.64 -11.62
C LEU A 190 20.52 10.20 -11.72
N VAL A 191 20.94 9.50 -12.77
CA VAL A 191 20.63 8.08 -12.99
C VAL A 191 21.90 7.26 -12.98
N VAL A 192 21.93 6.20 -12.17
CA VAL A 192 22.98 5.18 -12.15
C VAL A 192 22.29 3.83 -12.38
N ALA A 193 22.57 3.15 -13.51
CA ALA A 193 21.82 1.97 -13.97
C ALA A 193 22.65 1.00 -14.83
#